data_AF-U5T2Y2-F1
#
_entry.id   AF-U5T2Y2-F1
#
_cell.length_a   1.000
_cell.length_b   1.000
_cell.length_c   1.000
_cell.angle_alpha   90.00
_cell.angle_beta   90.00
_cell.angle_gamma   90.00
#
_symmetry.space_group_name_H-M   'P 1'
#
loop_
_entity.id
_entity.type
_entity.pdbx_description
1 polymer ?
#
loop_
_entity_poly.entity_id
_entity_poly.type
_entity_poly.pdbx_seq_one_letter_code
_entity_poly.pdbx_strand_id
1 'polypeptide(L)' 'MLFGSYGTYYLIFSAGPGEASGQVRKLAIGADTQQQAVAQLGAMDDVALGHALADATDFDATSPLGF' A
#
# COMPACT_ATOMS: atom_id res chain seq x y z
N MET A 1 -0.59 -2.65 7.98
CA MET A 1 -0.90 -1.46 8.82
C MET A 1 -1.12 -0.27 7.91
N LEU A 2 -2.01 0.66 8.28
CA LEU A 2 -2.31 1.86 7.49
C LEU A 2 -1.60 3.08 8.09
N PHE A 3 -0.76 3.77 7.31
CA PHE A 3 0.01 4.94 7.75
C PHE A 3 -0.35 6.16 6.92
N GLY A 4 -0.63 7.29 7.58
CA GLY A 4 -0.78 8.58 6.91
C GLY A 4 0.53 9.36 6.97
N SER A 5 1.00 9.85 5.83
CA SER A 5 2.16 10.75 5.73
C SER A 5 1.87 11.81 4.68
N TYR A 6 1.97 13.09 5.06
CA TYR A 6 1.80 14.25 4.17
C TYR A 6 0.57 14.19 3.23
N GLY A 7 -0.59 13.73 3.76
CA GLY A 7 -1.84 13.66 2.99
C GLY A 7 -1.99 12.44 2.07
N THR A 8 -1.05 11.48 2.12
CA THR A 8 -1.19 10.17 1.45
C THR A 8 -1.25 9.06 2.47
N TYR A 9 -2.14 8.09 2.24
CA TYR A 9 -2.27 6.91 3.09
C TYR A 9 -1.60 5.71 2.45
N TYR A 10 -0.89 4.92 3.23
CA TYR A 10 -0.15 3.76 2.77
C TYR A 10 -0.62 2.50 3.47
N LEU A 11 -0.83 1.44 2.70
CA LEU A 11 -0.90 0.08 3.24
C LEU A 11 0.52 -0.51 3.28
N ILE A 12 1.00 -0.79 4.49
CA ILE A 12 2.26 -1.50 4.71
C ILE A 12 1.97 -2.97 5.00
N PHE A 13 2.63 -3.85 4.26
CA PHE A 13 2.47 -5.29 4.36
C PHE A 13 3.79 -6.01 4.07
N SER A 14 3.95 -7.21 4.63
CA SER A 14 5.01 -8.14 4.21
C SER A 14 4.50 -8.93 3.01
N ALA A 15 5.27 -9.00 1.93
CA ALA A 15 4.95 -9.92 0.86
C ALA A 15 4.94 -11.37 1.42
N GLY A 16 3.93 -12.15 1.01
CA GLY A 16 3.71 -13.52 1.46
C GLY A 16 4.84 -14.48 1.03
N PRO A 17 4.66 -15.80 1.23
CA PRO A 17 5.66 -16.78 0.81
C PRO A 17 5.90 -16.69 -0.71
N GLY A 18 7.16 -16.52 -1.11
CA GLY A 18 7.60 -16.23 -2.49
C GLY A 18 8.97 -15.54 -2.52
N GLU A 19 9.46 -15.11 -3.68
CA GLU A 19 10.79 -14.48 -3.82
C GLU A 19 10.98 -13.19 -2.98
N ALA A 20 9.88 -12.51 -2.65
CA ALA A 20 9.86 -11.33 -1.80
C ALA A 20 9.54 -11.64 -0.32
N SER A 21 9.60 -12.91 0.09
CA SER A 21 9.24 -13.30 1.46
C SER A 21 10.09 -12.55 2.48
N GLY A 22 9.41 -11.85 3.40
CA GLY A 22 10.05 -11.01 4.43
C GLY A 22 10.35 -9.56 3.99
N GLN A 23 10.13 -9.20 2.72
CA GLN A 23 10.26 -7.81 2.27
C GLN A 23 9.00 -7.03 2.63
N VAL A 24 9.21 -5.93 3.36
CA VAL A 24 8.16 -4.96 3.68
C VAL A 24 7.93 -4.08 2.46
N ARG A 25 6.69 -4.06 1.98
CA ARG A 25 6.26 -3.24 0.85
C ARG A 25 5.23 -2.20 1.31
N LYS A 26 5.16 -1.11 0.56
CA LYS A 26 4.18 -0.04 0.76
C LYS A 26 3.35 0.15 -0.50
N LEU A 27 2.04 0.26 -0.32
CA LEU A 27 1.09 0.60 -1.37
C LEU A 27 0.46 1.95 -1.04
N ALA A 28 0.58 2.93 -1.93
CA ALA A 28 -0.11 4.20 -1.79
C ALA A 28 -1.61 4.03 -2.09
N ILE A 29 -2.44 4.57 -1.20
CA ILE A 29 -3.89 4.62 -1.33
C ILE A 29 -4.24 6.08 -1.62
N GLY A 30 -4.86 6.31 -2.78
CA GLY A 30 -5.33 7.63 -3.21
C GLY A 30 -6.55 8.08 -2.41
N ALA A 31 -6.34 8.37 -1.12
CA ALA A 31 -7.36 8.82 -0.20
C ALA A 31 -6.85 10.05 0.57
N ASP A 32 -7.75 11.00 0.83
CA ASP A 32 -7.43 12.23 1.57
C ASP A 32 -7.59 12.05 3.09
N THR A 33 -8.30 11.00 3.50
CA THR A 33 -8.55 10.67 4.92
C THR A 33 -8.39 9.18 5.19
N GLN A 34 -8.08 8.85 6.44
CA GLN A 34 -7.91 7.46 6.89
C GLN A 34 -9.18 6.64 6.65
N GLN A 35 -10.34 7.25 6.87
CA GLN A 35 -11.63 6.59 6.70
C GLN A 35 -11.91 6.26 5.23
N GLN A 36 -11.57 7.16 4.31
CA GLN A 36 -11.64 6.88 2.87
C GLN A 36 -10.66 5.77 2.47
N ALA A 37 -9.45 5.77 3.02
CA ALA A 37 -8.47 4.72 2.73
C ALA A 37 -8.97 3.34 3.16
N VAL A 38 -9.59 3.24 4.34
CA VAL A 38 -10.20 2.00 4.83
C VAL A 38 -11.41 1.60 3.98
N ALA A 39 -12.28 2.54 3.62
CA ALA A 39 -13.43 2.27 2.76
C ALA A 39 -13.01 1.78 1.37
N GLN A 40 -11.97 2.37 0.79
CA GLN A 40 -11.44 1.98 -0.50
C GLN A 40 -10.81 0.58 -0.46
N LEU A 41 -10.03 0.28 0.58
CA LEU A 41 -9.50 -1.07 0.80
C LEU A 41 -10.63 -2.10 1.01
N GLY A 42 -11.67 -1.74 1.76
CA GLY A 42 -12.82 -2.62 2.00
C GLY A 42 -13.73 -2.80 0.78
N ALA A 43 -13.67 -1.91 -0.20
CA ALA A 43 -14.41 -2.00 -1.45
C ALA A 43 -13.65 -2.76 -2.55
N MET A 44 -12.34 -3.00 -2.39
CA MET A 44 -11.57 -3.82 -3.32
C MET A 44 -11.94 -5.30 -3.16
N ASP A 45 -12.23 -5.95 -4.28
CA ASP A 45 -12.27 -7.42 -4.30
C ASP A 45 -10.85 -8.00 -4.24
N ASP A 46 -10.75 -9.31 -3.96
CA ASP A 46 -9.45 -9.98 -3.79
C ASP A 46 -8.56 -9.89 -5.05
N VAL A 47 -9.17 -9.80 -6.24
CA VAL A 47 -8.46 -9.70 -7.51
C VAL A 47 -7.86 -8.30 -7.68
N ALA A 48 -8.66 -7.25 -7.47
CA ALA A 48 -8.22 -5.87 -7.50
C ALA A 48 -7.16 -5.59 -6.44
N LEU A 49 -7.34 -6.16 -5.24
CA LEU A 49 -6.34 -6.09 -4.18
C LEU A 49 -5.03 -6.78 -4.61
N GLY A 50 -5.10 -7.97 -5.19
CA GLY A 50 -3.93 -8.68 -5.71
C GLY A 50 -3.16 -7.87 -6.76
N HIS A 51 -3.84 -7.23 -7.70
CA HIS A 51 -3.23 -6.34 -8.68
C HIS A 51 -2.58 -5.12 -8.01
N ALA A 52 -3.29 -4.46 -7.09
CA ALA A 52 -2.75 -3.30 -6.37
C ALA A 52 -1.50 -3.66 -5.53
N LEU A 53 -1.48 -4.85 -4.92
CA LEU A 53 -0.31 -5.32 -4.16
C LEU A 53 0.87 -5.67 -5.06
N ALA A 54 0.64 -6.09 -6.31
CA ALA A 54 1.71 -6.33 -7.28
C ALA A 54 2.44 -5.04 -7.66
N ASP A 55 1.70 -3.93 -7.73
CA ASP A 55 2.22 -2.58 -8.01
C ASP A 55 2.81 -1.87 -6.78
N ALA A 56 2.80 -2.51 -5.61
CA ALA A 56 3.37 -1.95 -4.40
C ALA A 56 4.88 -1.69 -4.57
N THR A 57 5.40 -0.66 -3.92
CA THR A 57 6.84 -0.34 -3.98
C THR A 57 7.55 -0.84 -2.72
N ASP A 58 8.87 -0.90 -2.76
CA ASP A 58 9.67 -1.21 -1.58
C ASP A 58 9.44 -0.15 -0.50
N PHE A 59 9.51 -0.54 0.76
CA PHE A 59 9.29 0.39 1.87
C PHE A 59 10.23 1.62 1.81
N ASP A 60 11.50 1.37 1.48
CA ASP A 60 12.54 2.41 1.37
C ASP A 60 12.60 3.09 0.00
N ALA A 61 11.78 2.66 -0.97
CA ALA A 61 11.76 3.28 -2.29
C ALA A 61 11.26 4.72 -2.18
N THR A 62 12.15 5.66 -2.47
CA THR A 62 11.83 7.07 -2.57
C THR A 62 11.07 7.32 -3.85
N SER A 63 9.76 7.53 -3.75
CA SER A 63 8.99 7.97 -4.92
C SER A 63 9.57 9.30 -5.42
N PRO A 64 9.59 9.60 -6.74
CA PRO A 64 10.11 10.85 -7.30
C PRO A 64 9.47 12.13 -6.74
N LEU A 65 8.37 12.00 -5.99
CA LEU A 65 7.75 13.05 -5.20
C LEU A 65 8.48 13.34 -3.86
N GLY A 66 9.62 12.68 -3.58
CA GLY A 66 10.43 12.89 -2.38
C GLY A 66 9.88 12.18 -1.13
N PHE A 67 9.47 10.92 -1.27
CA PHE A 67 8.94 10.09 -0.17
C PHE A 67 9.82 8.91 0.20
#